data_AF-A0A0Q9PR10-F1
#
_entry.id   AF-A0A0Q9PR10-F1
#
_cell.length_a   1.000
_cell.length_b   1.000
_cell.length_c   1.000
_cell.angle_alpha   90.00
_cell.angle_beta   90.00
_cell.angle_gamma   90.00
#
_symmetry.space_group_name_H-M   'P 1'
#
loop_
_entity.id
_entity.type
_entity.pdbx_description
1 polymer ?
#
loop_
_entity_poly.entity_id
_entity_poly.type
_entity_poly.pdbx_seq_one_letter_code
_entity_poly.pdbx_strand_id
1 'polypeptide(L)'
;MFDPTIYDNIKVVLEGAVYDLDLEGKIIITRREDRIDLSSMSRTFAIEFARQVGLLNKAEIHLHVHLSDLAAEILENPTAKPGCTLLIKLHTYVNDPELDCPLIEAQLNAIWEQRPRITQQISYLFGEQPEEYRNLITLSFGRKIDESHLDDFSDLIDYALDSLVWLDERGT
;
A
#
# COMPACT_ATOMS: atom_id res chain seq x y z
N MET A 1 -0.59 31.81 -4.98
CA MET A 1 -0.70 30.43 -5.49
C MET A 1 -0.07 29.62 -4.38
N PHE A 2 -0.85 28.79 -3.69
CA PHE A 2 -0.28 27.90 -2.68
C PHE A 2 0.44 26.80 -3.45
N ASP A 3 1.73 26.61 -3.20
CA ASP A 3 2.44 25.47 -3.75
C ASP A 3 1.77 24.18 -3.24
N PRO A 4 1.60 23.16 -4.10
CA PRO A 4 1.04 21.88 -3.67
C PRO A 4 1.93 21.27 -2.61
N THR A 5 1.31 20.60 -1.63
CA THR A 5 2.08 19.98 -0.55
C THR A 5 2.86 18.76 -1.04
N ILE A 6 3.88 18.31 -0.29
CA ILE A 6 4.59 17.05 -0.49
C ILE A 6 3.59 15.90 -0.66
N TYR A 7 2.53 15.88 0.16
CA TYR A 7 1.45 14.90 0.04
C TYR A 7 0.74 14.99 -1.32
N ASP A 8 0.40 16.20 -1.78
CA ASP A 8 -0.31 16.39 -3.04
C ASP A 8 0.56 15.95 -4.22
N ASN A 9 1.86 16.27 -4.21
CA ASN A 9 2.78 15.89 -5.28
C ASN A 9 3.04 14.38 -5.31
N ILE A 10 3.33 13.75 -4.16
CA ILE A 10 3.49 12.29 -4.07
C ILE A 10 2.22 11.56 -4.50
N LYS A 11 1.05 12.05 -4.06
CA LYS A 11 -0.23 11.46 -4.44
C LYS A 11 -0.39 11.45 -5.96
N VAL A 12 -0.14 12.57 -6.64
CA VAL A 12 -0.29 12.68 -8.10
C VAL A 12 0.63 11.67 -8.82
N VAL A 13 1.87 11.52 -8.36
CA VAL A 13 2.82 10.58 -8.97
C VAL A 13 2.38 9.12 -8.75
N LEU A 14 2.00 8.76 -7.52
CA LEU A 14 1.51 7.40 -7.22
C LEU A 14 0.22 7.08 -7.98
N GLU A 15 -0.71 8.02 -8.04
CA GLU A 15 -1.97 7.86 -8.76
C GLU A 15 -1.71 7.66 -10.26
N GLY A 16 -0.85 8.50 -10.86
CA GLY A 16 -0.47 8.39 -12.27
C GLY A 16 0.13 7.04 -12.62
N ALA A 17 1.14 6.59 -11.85
CA ALA A 17 1.82 5.33 -12.13
C ALA A 17 0.90 4.09 -12.03
N VAL A 18 -0.07 4.09 -11.11
CA VAL A 18 -1.07 3.00 -11.04
C VAL A 18 -2.03 3.07 -12.24
N TYR A 19 -2.46 4.25 -12.67
CA TYR A 19 -3.28 4.39 -13.87
C TYR A 19 -2.55 3.98 -15.14
N ASP A 20 -1.25 4.21 -15.24
CA ASP A 20 -0.46 3.74 -16.40
C ASP A 20 -0.54 2.21 -16.53
N LEU A 21 -0.42 1.47 -15.41
CA LEU A 21 -0.58 0.00 -15.42
C LEU A 21 -2.00 -0.46 -15.75
N ASP A 22 -3.03 0.28 -15.30
CA ASP A 22 -4.43 0.01 -15.63
C ASP A 22 -4.70 0.23 -17.13
N LEU A 23 -4.18 1.31 -17.70
CA LEU A 23 -4.27 1.63 -19.13
C LEU A 23 -3.51 0.64 -20.00
N GLU A 24 -2.39 0.11 -19.52
CA GLU A 24 -1.65 -0.98 -20.16
C GLU A 24 -2.36 -2.34 -20.04
N GLY A 25 -3.41 -2.45 -19.22
CA GLY A 25 -4.17 -3.68 -18.98
C GLY A 25 -3.44 -4.72 -18.13
N LYS A 26 -2.41 -4.30 -17.36
CA LYS A 26 -1.67 -5.17 -16.44
C LYS A 26 -2.41 -5.42 -15.13
N ILE A 27 -3.21 -4.44 -14.72
CA ILE A 27 -4.05 -4.46 -13.53
C ILE A 27 -5.41 -3.84 -13.83
N ILE A 28 -6.32 -3.95 -12.89
CA ILE A 28 -7.61 -3.28 -12.87
C ILE A 28 -7.76 -2.59 -11.53
N ILE A 29 -7.94 -1.26 -11.54
CA ILE A 29 -8.23 -0.49 -10.34
C ILE A 29 -9.63 -0.85 -9.84
N THR A 30 -9.71 -1.35 -8.61
CA THR A 30 -10.97 -1.81 -7.98
C THR A 30 -11.53 -0.80 -6.99
N ARG A 31 -10.68 0.07 -6.43
CA ARG A 31 -11.11 1.09 -5.48
C ARG A 31 -10.13 2.27 -5.48
N ARG A 32 -10.68 3.47 -5.34
CA ARG A 32 -9.91 4.69 -5.04
C ARG A 32 -10.60 5.45 -3.92
N GLU A 33 -9.83 5.88 -2.93
CA GLU A 33 -10.32 6.65 -1.80
C GLU A 33 -9.39 7.82 -1.51
N ASP A 34 -9.97 9.02 -1.41
CA ASP A 34 -9.35 10.21 -0.86
C ASP A 34 -10.10 10.59 0.41
N ARG A 35 -9.48 10.38 1.57
CA ARG A 35 -10.08 10.62 2.89
C ARG A 35 -9.40 11.76 3.62
N ILE A 36 -10.20 12.66 4.17
CA ILE A 36 -9.78 13.68 5.13
C ILE A 36 -10.42 13.35 6.48
N ASP A 37 -9.61 13.22 7.51
CA ASP A 37 -10.08 13.03 8.88
C ASP A 37 -10.04 14.37 9.62
N LEU A 38 -11.21 14.98 9.84
CA LEU A 38 -11.30 16.31 10.46
C LEU A 38 -10.96 16.33 11.95
N SER A 39 -11.01 15.18 12.64
CA SER A 39 -10.70 15.10 14.06
C SER A 39 -9.20 15.16 14.32
N SER A 40 -8.43 14.49 13.46
CA SER A 40 -6.96 14.47 13.49
C SER A 40 -6.32 15.46 12.52
N MET A 41 -7.13 16.06 11.63
CA MET A 41 -6.70 16.85 10.48
C MET A 41 -5.64 16.12 9.62
N SER A 42 -5.81 14.80 9.47
CA SER A 42 -4.96 13.97 8.63
C SER A 42 -5.60 13.72 7.27
N ARG A 43 -4.77 13.38 6.28
CA ARG A 43 -5.22 13.02 4.92
C ARG A 43 -4.69 11.64 4.58
N THR A 44 -5.50 10.87 3.86
CA THR A 44 -5.15 9.53 3.39
C THR A 44 -5.61 9.35 1.95
N PHE A 45 -4.71 8.90 1.10
CA PHE A 45 -5.02 8.42 -0.24
C PHE A 45 -4.80 6.91 -0.26
N ALA A 46 -5.78 6.18 -0.80
CA ALA A 46 -5.68 4.75 -1.01
C ALA A 46 -6.15 4.39 -2.41
N ILE A 47 -5.37 3.57 -3.13
CA ILE A 47 -5.75 3.02 -4.42
C ILE A 47 -5.53 1.51 -4.40
N GLU A 48 -6.59 0.75 -4.69
CA GLU A 48 -6.65 -0.70 -4.69
C GLU A 48 -6.76 -1.21 -6.12
N PHE A 49 -6.04 -2.28 -6.42
CA PHE A 49 -6.07 -2.93 -7.72
C PHE A 49 -5.91 -4.45 -7.62
N ALA A 50 -6.36 -5.14 -8.66
CA ALA A 50 -6.21 -6.58 -8.86
C ALA A 50 -5.60 -6.85 -10.25
N ARG A 51 -5.05 -8.04 -10.52
CA ARG A 51 -4.53 -8.38 -11.86
C ARG A 51 -5.63 -8.47 -12.92
N GLN A 52 -6.80 -8.98 -12.55
CA GLN A 52 -7.94 -9.12 -13.46
C GLN A 52 -9.25 -9.20 -12.67
N VAL A 53 -10.38 -9.00 -13.36
CA VAL A 53 -11.70 -9.09 -12.74
C VAL A 53 -11.94 -10.49 -12.21
N GLY A 54 -12.37 -10.58 -10.95
CA GLY A 54 -12.78 -11.85 -10.32
C GLY A 54 -11.67 -12.58 -9.56
N LEU A 55 -10.41 -12.12 -9.63
CA LEU A 55 -9.39 -12.60 -8.69
C LEU A 55 -9.66 -12.04 -7.28
N LEU A 56 -9.36 -12.88 -6.28
CA LEU A 56 -9.63 -12.59 -4.88
C LEU A 56 -8.55 -11.71 -4.26
N ASN A 57 -7.31 -11.86 -4.71
CA ASN A 57 -6.20 -11.12 -4.14
C ASN A 57 -6.15 -9.70 -4.69
N LYS A 58 -5.74 -8.77 -3.83
CA LYS A 58 -5.66 -7.36 -4.18
C LYS A 58 -4.45 -6.70 -3.54
N ALA A 59 -3.91 -5.71 -4.22
CA ALA A 59 -2.90 -4.81 -3.68
C ALA A 59 -3.52 -3.43 -3.46
N GLU A 60 -3.10 -2.75 -2.40
CA GLU A 60 -3.48 -1.38 -2.07
C GLU A 60 -2.24 -0.58 -1.73
N ILE A 61 -2.09 0.57 -2.40
CA ILE A 61 -1.12 1.60 -2.03
C ILE A 61 -1.82 2.57 -1.10
N HIS A 62 -1.22 2.83 0.05
CA HIS A 62 -1.81 3.67 1.09
C HIS A 62 -0.84 4.76 1.53
N LEU A 63 -1.14 6.00 1.14
CA LEU A 63 -0.38 7.20 1.46
C LEU A 63 -1.09 7.99 2.56
N HIS A 64 -0.41 8.24 3.67
CA HIS A 64 -0.97 8.95 4.81
C HIS A 64 -0.09 10.13 5.21
N VAL A 65 -0.70 11.26 5.55
CA VAL A 65 -0.01 12.41 6.14
C VAL A 65 -0.73 12.89 7.39
N HIS A 66 0.04 13.12 8.45
CA HIS A 66 -0.46 13.58 9.73
C HIS A 66 -0.47 15.12 9.77
N LEU A 67 -1.32 15.73 10.61
CA LEU A 67 -1.41 17.19 10.73
C LEU A 67 -0.04 17.82 11.03
N SER A 68 0.76 17.19 11.88
CA SER A 68 2.10 17.69 12.26
C SER A 68 3.01 17.88 11.05
N ASP A 69 2.90 17.02 10.04
CA ASP A 69 3.70 17.09 8.82
C ASP A 69 3.17 18.17 7.88
N LEU A 70 1.85 18.19 7.65
CA LEU A 70 1.20 19.25 6.86
C LEU A 70 1.48 20.64 7.43
N ALA A 71 1.34 20.80 8.75
CA ALA A 71 1.55 22.08 9.42
C ALA A 71 3.02 22.50 9.37
N ALA A 72 3.96 21.57 9.58
CA ALA A 72 5.38 21.85 9.49
C ALA A 72 5.78 22.33 8.09
N GLU A 73 5.18 21.75 7.06
CA GLU A 73 5.38 22.13 5.67
C GLU A 73 4.78 23.52 5.36
N ILE A 74 3.50 23.73 5.67
CA ILE A 74 2.79 24.99 5.41
C ILE A 74 3.44 26.17 6.15
N LEU A 75 3.99 25.92 7.35
CA LEU A 75 4.68 26.92 8.16
C LEU A 75 6.18 27.03 7.84
N GLU A 76 6.67 26.29 6.83
CA GLU A 76 8.07 26.28 6.41
C GLU A 76 9.04 26.08 7.59
N ASN A 77 8.72 25.16 8.50
CA ASN A 77 9.49 24.99 9.73
C ASN A 77 10.90 24.45 9.41
N PRO A 78 11.98 25.21 9.65
CA PRO A 78 13.33 24.87 9.20
C PRO A 78 13.94 23.68 9.97
N THR A 79 13.33 23.28 11.08
CA THR A 79 13.81 22.17 11.94
C THR A 79 13.03 20.87 11.73
N ALA A 80 11.89 20.94 11.04
CA ALA A 80 11.06 19.78 10.77
C ALA A 80 11.50 19.10 9.47
N LYS A 81 11.24 17.80 9.37
CA LYS A 81 11.34 17.04 8.12
C LYS A 81 9.95 16.49 7.79
N PRO A 82 9.08 17.31 7.19
CA PRO A 82 7.75 16.87 6.83
C PRO A 82 7.82 15.75 5.80
N GLY A 83 6.86 14.84 5.85
CA GLY A 83 6.76 13.76 4.88
C GLY A 83 5.55 12.88 5.13
N CYS A 84 5.34 11.94 4.22
CA CYS A 84 4.21 11.04 4.23
C CYS A 84 4.64 9.64 4.69
N THR A 85 3.69 8.90 5.27
CA THR A 85 3.84 7.47 5.53
C THR A 85 3.24 6.71 4.37
N LEU A 86 4.05 5.87 3.72
CA LEU A 86 3.61 4.96 2.67
C LEU A 86 3.53 3.53 3.21
N LEU A 87 2.44 2.85 2.88
CA LEU A 87 2.26 1.42 3.14
C LEU A 87 1.79 0.74 1.86
N ILE A 88 2.24 -0.50 1.67
CA ILE A 88 1.58 -1.44 0.74
C ILE A 88 0.78 -2.42 1.56
N LYS A 89 -0.47 -2.65 1.17
CA LYS A 89 -1.31 -3.68 1.75
C LYS A 89 -1.66 -4.70 0.69
N LEU A 90 -1.54 -5.98 1.04
CA LEU A 90 -1.96 -7.08 0.19
C LEU A 90 -3.09 -7.82 0.90
N HIS A 91 -4.20 -7.97 0.22
CA HIS A 91 -5.35 -8.74 0.66
C HIS A 91 -5.31 -10.10 -0.01
N THR A 92 -5.25 -11.18 0.76
CA THR A 92 -5.23 -12.56 0.27
C THR A 92 -6.00 -13.48 1.21
N TYR A 93 -6.14 -14.74 0.80
CA TYR A 93 -6.70 -15.81 1.62
C TYR A 93 -5.62 -16.86 1.92
N VAL A 94 -5.73 -17.52 3.07
CA VAL A 94 -4.85 -18.59 3.55
C VAL A 94 -5.69 -19.73 4.14
N ASN A 95 -5.24 -20.97 4.00
CA ASN A 95 -5.94 -22.15 4.53
C ASN A 95 -5.39 -22.56 5.89
N ASP A 96 -4.07 -22.59 6.02
CA ASP A 96 -3.37 -22.86 7.26
C ASP A 96 -2.46 -21.67 7.60
N PRO A 97 -2.92 -20.73 8.44
CA PRO A 97 -2.13 -19.55 8.77
C PRO A 97 -0.73 -19.86 9.31
N GLU A 98 -0.53 -20.96 10.03
CA GLU A 98 0.76 -21.32 10.63
C GLU A 98 1.75 -21.82 9.57
N LEU A 99 1.27 -22.38 8.47
CA LEU A 99 2.08 -22.82 7.34
C LEU A 99 2.24 -21.72 6.28
N ASP A 100 1.13 -21.07 5.92
CA ASP A 100 1.05 -20.16 4.79
C ASP A 100 1.68 -18.81 5.09
N CYS A 101 1.49 -18.26 6.30
CA CYS A 101 1.99 -16.93 6.63
C CYS A 101 3.52 -16.86 6.58
N PRO A 102 4.28 -17.81 7.15
CA PRO A 102 5.74 -17.82 7.02
C PRO A 102 6.22 -17.92 5.56
N LEU A 103 5.52 -18.69 4.72
CA LEU A 103 5.85 -18.83 3.29
C LEU A 103 5.62 -17.52 2.53
N ILE A 104 4.47 -16.86 2.76
CA ILE A 104 4.18 -15.53 2.21
C ILE A 104 5.26 -14.55 2.64
N GLU A 105 5.57 -14.49 3.93
CA GLU A 105 6.55 -13.54 4.46
C GLU A 105 7.94 -13.77 3.85
N ALA A 106 8.37 -15.02 3.72
CA ALA A 106 9.64 -15.34 3.08
C ALA A 106 9.69 -14.90 1.62
N GLN A 107 8.62 -15.14 0.85
CA GLN A 107 8.57 -14.74 -0.55
C GLN A 107 8.51 -13.22 -0.72
N LEU A 108 7.66 -12.54 0.04
CA LEU A 108 7.57 -11.08 -0.04
C LEU A 108 8.89 -10.44 0.38
N ASN A 109 9.56 -10.96 1.40
CA ASN A 109 10.90 -10.49 1.74
C ASN A 109 11.93 -10.72 0.62
N ALA A 110 11.79 -11.75 -0.21
CA ALA A 110 12.64 -11.95 -1.38
C ALA A 110 12.33 -10.93 -2.49
N ILE A 111 11.05 -10.69 -2.80
CA ILE A 111 10.61 -9.70 -3.80
C ILE A 111 11.05 -8.28 -3.39
N TRP A 112 10.88 -7.94 -2.11
CA TRP A 112 11.13 -6.61 -1.57
C TRP A 112 12.53 -6.43 -0.99
N GLU A 113 13.44 -7.39 -1.22
CA GLU A 113 14.83 -7.36 -0.76
C GLU A 113 14.99 -7.06 0.74
N GLN A 114 14.12 -7.61 1.60
CA GLN A 114 14.11 -7.39 3.06
C GLN A 114 13.96 -5.91 3.49
N ARG A 115 13.51 -5.03 2.59
CA ARG A 115 13.38 -3.58 2.88
C ARG A 115 12.21 -3.25 3.81
N PRO A 116 10.98 -3.73 3.57
CA PRO A 116 9.85 -3.39 4.44
C PRO A 116 9.76 -4.33 5.64
N ARG A 117 9.24 -3.81 6.75
CA ARG A 117 8.69 -4.63 7.83
C ARG A 117 7.34 -5.19 7.38
N ILE A 118 7.20 -6.51 7.41
CA ILE A 118 5.97 -7.21 7.05
C ILE A 118 5.19 -7.57 8.31
N THR A 119 3.88 -7.34 8.30
CA THR A 119 2.95 -7.82 9.33
C THR A 119 1.74 -8.46 8.68
N GLN A 120 1.23 -9.54 9.24
CA GLN A 120 0.07 -10.27 8.72
C GLN A 120 -1.03 -10.28 9.76
N GLN A 121 -2.25 -9.89 9.37
CA GLN A 121 -3.43 -9.91 10.21
C GLN A 121 -4.42 -10.92 9.66
N ILE A 122 -4.68 -11.96 10.45
CA ILE A 122 -5.63 -13.03 10.11
C ILE A 122 -7.00 -12.71 10.71
N SER A 123 -8.04 -12.87 9.89
CA SER A 123 -9.41 -12.61 10.30
C SER A 123 -10.39 -13.59 9.67
N TYR A 124 -11.44 -13.93 10.42
CA TYR A 124 -12.54 -14.79 10.00
C TYR A 124 -13.83 -14.31 10.66
N LEU A 125 -14.97 -14.75 10.14
CA LEU A 125 -16.25 -14.45 10.77
C LEU A 125 -16.52 -15.49 11.87
N PHE A 126 -16.69 -15.03 13.12
CA PHE A 126 -16.97 -15.91 14.25
C PHE A 126 -18.31 -16.64 14.06
N GLY A 127 -18.30 -17.95 14.25
CA GLY A 127 -19.47 -18.82 14.06
C GLY A 127 -19.53 -19.50 12.70
N GLU A 128 -18.72 -19.08 11.73
CA GLU A 128 -18.44 -19.84 10.52
C GLU A 128 -17.30 -20.82 10.80
N GLN A 129 -17.35 -22.02 10.21
CA GLN A 129 -16.18 -22.89 10.10
C GLN A 129 -15.46 -22.45 8.82
N PRO A 130 -14.44 -21.59 8.90
CA PRO A 130 -13.84 -21.02 7.71
C PRO A 130 -13.06 -22.12 7.00
N GLU A 131 -13.38 -22.37 5.73
CA GLU A 131 -12.49 -23.16 4.86
C GLU A 131 -11.21 -22.36 4.56
N GLU A 132 -11.30 -21.03 4.54
CA GLU A 132 -10.19 -20.10 4.33
C GLU A 132 -10.27 -18.91 5.29
N TYR A 133 -9.11 -18.35 5.64
CA TYR A 133 -8.97 -17.14 6.45
C TYR A 133 -8.57 -15.95 5.59
N ARG A 134 -9.12 -14.76 5.91
CA ARG A 134 -8.65 -13.51 5.31
C ARG A 134 -7.33 -13.12 5.94
N ASN A 135 -6.32 -12.92 5.10
CA ASN A 135 -5.02 -12.41 5.49
C ASN A 135 -4.80 -11.01 4.90
N LEU A 136 -4.63 -10.03 5.78
CA LEU A 136 -4.20 -8.69 5.42
C LEU A 136 -2.70 -8.57 5.74
N ILE A 137 -1.89 -8.52 4.69
CA ILE A 137 -0.45 -8.31 4.79
C ILE A 137 -0.18 -6.82 4.64
N THR A 138 0.57 -6.23 5.57
CA THR A 138 0.99 -4.82 5.51
C THR A 138 2.50 -4.74 5.47
N LEU A 139 3.01 -4.04 4.47
CA LEU A 139 4.42 -3.75 4.25
C LEU A 139 4.66 -2.29 4.65
N SER A 140 5.48 -2.10 5.68
CA SER A 140 5.81 -0.79 6.23
C SER A 140 7.29 -0.49 6.09
N PHE A 141 7.64 0.63 5.49
CA PHE A 141 9.04 1.01 5.23
C PHE A 141 9.73 1.69 6.42
N GLY A 142 9.00 1.98 7.50
CA GLY A 142 9.56 2.55 8.74
C GLY A 142 10.15 3.96 8.62
N ARG A 143 10.05 4.60 7.45
CA ARG A 143 10.52 5.96 7.17
C ARG A 143 9.43 6.78 6.52
N LYS A 144 9.51 8.10 6.70
CA LYS A 144 8.72 9.05 5.94
C LYS A 144 9.31 9.20 4.54
N ILE A 145 8.44 9.42 3.56
CA ILE A 145 8.79 9.73 2.18
C ILE A 145 8.49 11.19 1.88
N ASP A 146 9.34 11.78 1.05
CA ASP A 146 9.21 13.12 0.48
C ASP A 146 9.44 13.04 -1.04
N GLU A 147 9.50 14.18 -1.71
CA GLU A 147 9.64 14.26 -3.16
C GLU A 147 10.98 13.73 -3.70
N SER A 148 12.02 13.63 -2.87
CA SER A 148 13.32 13.08 -3.31
C SER A 148 13.27 11.59 -3.61
N HIS A 149 12.18 10.91 -3.25
CA HIS A 149 11.95 9.48 -3.44
C HIS A 149 11.00 9.16 -4.62
N LEU A 150 10.57 10.17 -5.39
CA LEU A 150 9.57 9.97 -6.45
C LEU A 150 10.03 8.98 -7.53
N ASP A 151 11.31 8.98 -7.87
CA ASP A 151 11.88 8.08 -8.88
C ASP A 151 11.77 6.59 -8.48
N ASP A 152 11.72 6.30 -7.17
CA ASP A 152 11.62 4.93 -6.65
C ASP A 152 10.18 4.37 -6.67
N PHE A 153 9.17 5.20 -6.99
CA PHE A 153 7.77 4.77 -6.89
C PHE A 153 7.36 3.81 -8.01
N SER A 154 7.96 3.90 -9.19
CA SER A 154 7.71 2.92 -10.25
C SER A 154 8.11 1.52 -9.78
N ASP A 155 9.35 1.39 -9.26
CA ASP A 155 9.86 0.13 -8.72
C ASP A 155 8.96 -0.40 -7.59
N LEU A 156 8.49 0.48 -6.71
CA LEU A 156 7.59 0.10 -5.61
C LEU A 156 6.26 -0.47 -6.11
N ILE A 157 5.70 0.10 -7.17
CA ILE A 157 4.46 -0.39 -7.77
C ILE A 157 4.72 -1.70 -8.51
N ASP A 158 5.86 -1.84 -9.19
CA ASP A 158 6.28 -3.08 -9.84
C ASP A 158 6.45 -4.21 -8.81
N TYR A 159 7.10 -3.96 -7.66
CA TYR A 159 7.18 -4.94 -6.58
C TYR A 159 5.82 -5.32 -5.99
N ALA A 160 4.88 -4.36 -5.91
CA ALA A 160 3.51 -4.65 -5.48
C ALA A 160 2.77 -5.52 -6.50
N LEU A 161 2.99 -5.27 -7.80
CA LEU A 161 2.46 -6.11 -8.87
C LEU A 161 3.08 -7.51 -8.84
N ASP A 162 4.39 -7.65 -8.70
CA ASP A 162 5.08 -8.95 -8.58
C ASP A 162 4.60 -9.74 -7.37
N SER A 163 4.36 -9.06 -6.24
CA SER A 163 3.78 -9.66 -5.04
C SER A 163 2.38 -10.19 -5.31
N LEU A 164 1.55 -9.41 -6.01
CA LEU A 164 0.21 -9.81 -6.39
C LEU A 164 0.21 -10.97 -7.39
N VAL A 165 1.12 -10.93 -8.37
CA VAL A 165 1.34 -12.01 -9.34
C VAL A 165 1.63 -13.32 -8.62
N TRP A 166 2.58 -13.31 -7.69
CA TRP A 166 2.93 -14.49 -6.93
C TRP A 166 1.77 -14.98 -6.05
N LEU A 167 1.06 -14.07 -5.35
CA LEU A 167 -0.09 -14.43 -4.52
C LEU A 167 -1.20 -15.12 -5.32
N ASP A 168 -1.46 -14.65 -6.55
CA ASP A 168 -2.44 -15.26 -7.46
C ASP A 168 -2.01 -16.63 -7.99
N GLU A 169 -0.70 -16.88 -8.09
CA GLU A 169 -0.13 -18.10 -8.66
C GLU A 169 0.24 -19.15 -7.60
N ARG A 170 0.32 -18.79 -6.32
CA ARG A 170 0.77 -19.72 -5.26
C ARG A 170 -0.21 -20.88 -4.99
N GLY A 171 -1.45 -20.79 -5.49
CA GLY A 171 -2.55 -21.68 -5.11
C GLY A 171 -3.07 -21.40 -3.70
N THR A 172 -4.29 -21.85 -3.38
CA THR A 172 -4.78 -21.84 -2.00
C THR A 172 -4.33 -23.08 -1.24
#